data_AF-A0A248TFA1-F1
#
_entry.id   AF-A0A248TFA1-F1
#
_cell.length_a   1.000
_cell.length_b   1.000
_cell.length_c   1.000
_cell.angle_alpha   90.00
_cell.angle_beta   90.00
_cell.angle_gamma   90.00
#
_symmetry.space_group_name_H-M   'P 1'
#
loop_
_entity.id
_entity.type
_entity.pdbx_description
1 polymer ?
#
loop_
_entity_poly.entity_id
_entity_poly.type
_entity_poly.pdbx_seq_one_letter_code
_entity_poly.pdbx_strand_id
1 'polypeptide(L)' 'MTSLENIYLANRKLLKRTMLNAGFISNIDEWWHYEYGTKSWANKVGVKQYFRGILEI' A
#
# COMPACT_ATOMS: atom_id res chain seq x y z
N MET A 1 -11.72 -7.74 24.79
CA MET A 1 -11.00 -8.08 23.54
C MET A 1 -10.68 -9.56 23.58
N THR A 2 -11.25 -10.35 22.66
CA THR A 2 -11.12 -11.81 22.61
C THR A 2 -9.75 -12.22 22.03
N SER A 3 -9.35 -13.47 22.24
CA SER A 3 -8.12 -14.01 21.63
C SER A 3 -8.13 -13.93 20.10
N LEU A 4 -9.30 -14.09 19.48
CA LEU A 4 -9.48 -14.04 18.03
C LEU A 4 -9.32 -12.61 17.47
N GLU A 5 -9.88 -11.61 18.16
CA GLU A 5 -9.69 -10.20 17.81
C GLU A 5 -8.20 -9.81 17.84
N ASN A 6 -7.44 -10.34 18.81
CA ASN A 6 -5.99 -10.12 18.89
C ASN A 6 -5.25 -10.69 17.68
N ILE A 7 -5.64 -11.88 17.19
CA ILE A 7 -5.07 -12.48 15.98
C ILE A 7 -5.38 -11.61 14.75
N TYR A 8 -6.61 -11.12 14.62
CA TYR A 8 -6.97 -10.24 13.51
C TYR A 8 -6.16 -8.94 13.51
N LEU A 9 -5.98 -8.32 14.67
CA LEU A 9 -5.13 -7.14 14.82
C LEU A 9 -3.66 -7.44 14.51
N ALA A 10 -3.14 -8.57 14.97
CA ALA A 10 -1.77 -9.00 14.68
C ALA A 10 -1.54 -9.20 13.17
N ASN A 11 -2.48 -9.86 12.50
CA ASN A 11 -2.42 -10.09 11.05
C ASN A 11 -2.47 -8.78 10.26
N ARG A 12 -3.32 -7.82 10.65
CA ARG A 12 -3.37 -6.50 10.03
C ARG A 12 -2.06 -5.72 10.20
N LYS A 13 -1.46 -5.78 11.39
CA LYS A 13 -0.15 -5.16 11.66
C LYS A 13 0.96 -5.81 10.84
N LEU A 14 0.95 -7.14 10.74
CA LEU A 14 1.91 -7.89 9.94
C LEU A 14 1.82 -7.50 8.47
N LEU A 15 0.62 -7.54 7.88
CA LEU A 15 0.38 -7.11 6.49
C LEU A 15 0.90 -5.69 6.25
N LYS A 16 0.47 -4.73 7.07
CA LYS A 16 0.90 -3.33 6.92
C LYS A 16 2.42 -3.18 6.96
N ARG A 17 3.08 -3.80 7.95
CA ARG A 17 4.54 -3.70 8.08
C ARG A 17 5.26 -4.33 6.88
N THR A 18 4.81 -5.50 6.43
CA THR A 18 5.41 -6.19 5.27
C THR A 18 5.27 -5.35 3.99
N MET A 19 4.09 -4.81 3.73
CA MET A 19 3.84 -4.02 2.52
C MET A 19 4.62 -2.69 2.52
N LEU A 20 4.65 -1.97 3.65
CA LEU A 20 5.43 -0.75 3.78
C LEU A 20 6.94 -1.00 3.60
N ASN A 21 7.46 -2.09 4.19
CA ASN A 21 8.86 -2.47 4.03
C ASN A 21 9.22 -2.82 2.57
N ALA A 22 8.27 -3.37 1.81
CA ALA A 22 8.43 -3.63 0.39
C ALA A 22 8.31 -2.37 -0.50
N GLY A 23 8.03 -1.20 0.08
CA GLY A 23 7.96 0.08 -0.63
C GLY A 23 6.56 0.47 -1.12
N PHE A 24 5.52 -0.25 -0.73
CA PHE A 24 4.14 0.14 -1.01
C PHE A 24 3.69 1.28 -0.09
N ILE A 25 2.69 2.06 -0.53
CA ILE A 25 1.95 2.97 0.34
C ILE A 25 0.60 2.35 0.73
N SER A 26 0.13 2.62 1.95
CA SER A 26 -1.21 2.19 2.38
C SER A 26 -2.28 3.21 2.01
N ASN A 27 -3.47 2.71 1.66
CA ASN A 27 -4.70 3.51 1.62
C ASN A 27 -5.26 3.66 3.05
N ILE A 28 -5.78 4.84 3.38
CA ILE A 28 -6.35 5.15 4.70
C ILE A 28 -7.81 4.67 4.78
N ASP A 29 -8.54 4.73 3.66
CA ASP A 29 -9.95 4.39 3.59
C ASP A 29 -10.16 2.87 3.52
N GLU A 30 -9.19 2.16 2.93
CA GLU A 30 -9.23 0.71 2.72
C GLU A 30 -7.97 0.05 3.33
N TRP A 31 -8.10 -0.51 4.55
CA TRP A 31 -6.95 -1.07 5.31
C TRP A 31 -6.17 -2.19 4.60
N TRP A 32 -6.79 -2.82 3.60
CA TRP A 32 -6.23 -3.90 2.79
C TRP A 32 -5.65 -3.43 1.45
N HIS A 33 -5.87 -2.16 1.06
CA HIS A 33 -5.42 -1.61 -0.21
C HIS A 33 -4.03 -0.99 -0.09
N TYR A 34 -3.13 -1.41 -0.98
CA TYR A 34 -1.76 -0.91 -1.08
C TYR A 34 -1.44 -0.55 -2.53
N GLU A 35 -0.74 0.57 -2.72
CA GLU A 35 -0.36 1.06 -4.05
C GLU A 35 1.16 1.06 -4.23
N TYR A 36 1.60 0.78 -5.45
CA TYR A 36 2.99 0.90 -5.89
C TYR A 36 3.04 1.40 -7.34
N GLY A 37 3.91 2.36 -7.65
CA GLY A 37 4.09 2.87 -9.02
C GLY A 37 2.94 3.74 -9.57
N THR A 38 1.86 3.96 -8.81
CA THR A 38 0.78 4.88 -9.20
C THR A 38 1.21 6.35 -9.10
N LYS A 39 0.39 7.27 -9.64
CA LYS A 39 0.58 8.72 -9.45
C LYS A 39 0.59 9.11 -7.97
N SER A 40 -0.38 8.59 -7.23
CA SER A 40 -0.53 8.84 -5.79
C SER A 40 0.67 8.32 -5.01
N TRP A 41 1.13 7.10 -5.32
CA TRP A 41 2.38 6.54 -4.78
C TRP A 41 3.59 7.41 -5.08
N ALA A 42 3.80 7.79 -6.33
CA ALA A 42 4.94 8.61 -6.73
C ALA A 42 4.97 9.97 -6.02
N ASN A 43 3.79 10.61 -5.91
CA ASN A 43 3.63 11.86 -5.16
C ASN A 43 3.93 11.67 -3.67
N LYS A 44 3.47 10.59 -3.03
CA LYS A 44 3.72 10.33 -1.60
C LYS A 44 5.18 9.98 -1.31
N VAL A 45 5.85 9.25 -2.19
CA VAL A 45 7.25 8.82 -2.02
C VAL A 45 8.24 9.89 -2.51
N GLY A 46 7.76 10.95 -3.17
CA GLY A 46 8.60 12.04 -3.67
C GLY A 46 9.45 11.65 -4.88
N VAL A 47 9.01 10.65 -5.64
CA VAL A 47 9.70 10.18 -6.85
C VAL A 47 8.98 10.67 -8.09
N LYS A 48 9.74 10.93 -9.15
CA LYS A 48 9.16 11.35 -10.44
C LYS A 48 8.30 10.21 -10.99
N GLN A 49 7.01 10.46 -11.15
CA GLN A 49 6.10 9.49 -11.74
C GLN A 49 6.52 9.20 -13.20
N TYR A 50 6.71 7.93 -13.55
CA TYR A 50 6.90 7.50 -14.93
C TYR A 50 5.58 6.91 -15.44
N PHE A 51 4.73 7.75 -16.03
CA PHE A 51 3.50 7.30 -16.67
C PHE A 51 3.79 7.04 -18.15
N ARG A 52 3.91 5.77 -18.54
CA ARG A 52 3.93 5.35 -19.94
C ARG A 52 2.58 4.70 -20.21
N GLY A 53 1.58 5.53 -20.53
CA GLY A 53 0.34 5.01 -21.10
C GLY A 53 0.66 4.15 -22.34
N ILE A 54 -0.24 3.25 -22.71
CA ILE A 54 -0.12 2.54 -23.99
C ILE A 54 -0.16 3.61 -25.07
N LEU A 55 1.00 3.91 -25.66
CA LEU A 55 1.10 4.58 -26.94
C LEU A 55 0.63 3.56 -27.97
N GLU A 56 -0.67 3.55 -28.27
CA GLU A 56 -1.10 3.09 -29.58
C GLU A 56 -0.60 4.15 -30.59
N ILE A 57 0.30 3.70 -31.47
CA ILE A 57 0.78 4.45 -32.64
C ILE A 57 -0.24 4.23 -33.76
#